data_AF-A0A6L4Z6V8-F1
#
_entry.id   AF-A0A6L4Z6V8-F1
#
_cell.length_a   1.000
_cell.length_b   1.000
_cell.length_c   1.000
_cell.angle_alpha   90.00
_cell.angle_beta   90.00
_cell.angle_gamma   90.00
#
_symmetry.space_group_name_H-M   'P 1'
#
loop_
_entity.id
_entity.type
_entity.pdbx_description
1 polymer ?
#
loop_
_entity_poly.entity_id
_entity_poly.type
_entity_poly.pdbx_seq_one_letter_code
_entity_poly.pdbx_strand_id
1 'polypeptide(L)' 'MFVVEIAKQAMLQAGVEPKIKAIRGGTDGARLSYDGLPCPNIFAGGHNFHGPYEFVPVKSMEKAVEVIVKIAQLAGKMKK' A
#
# COMPACT_ATOMS: atom_id res chain seq x y z
N MET A 1 13.28 4.65 -6.64
CA MET A 1 12.20 5.32 -5.87
C MET A 1 10.88 5.47 -6.63
N PHE A 2 10.78 4.91 -7.85
CA PHE A 2 9.61 5.00 -8.72
C PHE A 2 8.31 4.36 -8.14
N VAL A 3 8.40 3.17 -7.53
CA VAL A 3 7.23 2.43 -7.01
C VAL A 3 6.52 3.14 -5.84
N VAL A 4 7.26 3.91 -5.04
CA VAL A 4 6.69 4.69 -3.91
C VAL A 4 5.86 5.85 -4.46
N GLU A 5 6.29 6.48 -5.55
CA GLU A 5 5.54 7.58 -6.17
C GLU A 5 4.22 7.07 -6.78
N ILE A 6 4.21 5.88 -7.40
CA ILE A 6 2.93 5.25 -7.82
C ILE A 6 1.98 5.08 -6.66
N ALA A 7 2.44 4.49 -5.57
CA ALA A 7 1.60 4.25 -4.39
C ALA A 7 1.06 5.57 -3.82
N LYS A 8 1.92 6.59 -3.71
CA LYS A 8 1.52 7.95 -3.28
C LYS A 8 0.46 8.56 -4.19
N GLN A 9 0.66 8.53 -5.51
CA GLN A 9 -0.31 9.08 -6.47
C GLN A 9 -1.64 8.32 -6.43
N ALA A 10 -1.61 6.99 -6.29
CA ALA A 10 -2.81 6.18 -6.13
C ALA A 10 -3.58 6.53 -4.85
N MET A 11 -2.89 6.72 -3.73
CA MET A 11 -3.50 7.18 -2.47
C MET A 11 -4.16 8.54 -2.63
N LEU A 12 -3.47 9.52 -3.23
CA LEU A 12 -4.04 10.85 -3.48
C LEU A 12 -5.28 10.78 -4.39
N GLN A 13 -5.26 9.98 -5.45
CA GLN A 13 -6.42 9.78 -6.34
C GLN A 13 -7.60 9.09 -5.66
N ALA A 14 -7.33 8.28 -4.62
CA ALA A 14 -8.35 7.66 -3.78
C ALA A 14 -8.81 8.56 -2.61
N GLY A 15 -8.32 9.80 -2.53
CA GLY A 15 -8.62 10.71 -1.42
C GLY A 15 -8.05 10.27 -0.07
N VAL A 16 -6.97 9.49 -0.09
CA VAL A 16 -6.25 9.02 1.11
C VAL A 16 -4.95 9.81 1.25
N GLU A 17 -4.75 10.47 2.39
CA GLU A 17 -3.52 11.21 2.66
C GLU A 17 -2.32 10.25 2.87
N PRO A 18 -1.26 10.32 2.04
CA PRO A 18 -0.11 9.44 2.16
C PRO A 18 0.82 9.86 3.29
N LYS A 19 1.09 8.94 4.23
CA LYS A 19 2.09 9.11 5.29
C LYS A 19 3.38 8.37 4.95
N ILE A 20 4.27 9.05 4.23
CA ILE A 20 5.52 8.45 3.75
C ILE A 20 6.58 8.54 4.85
N LYS A 21 6.92 7.40 5.42
CA LYS A 21 7.99 7.26 6.42
C LYS A 21 8.67 5.91 6.28
N ALA A 22 9.92 5.84 6.71
CA ALA A 22 10.58 4.55 6.89
C ALA A 22 9.86 3.78 8.00
N ILE A 23 9.54 2.51 7.73
CA ILE A 23 8.98 1.58 8.71
C ILE A 23 9.73 0.27 8.65
N ARG A 24 9.68 -0.50 9.73
CA ARG A 24 9.91 -1.94 9.65
C ARG A 24 8.68 -2.54 8.95
N GLY A 25 8.87 -2.95 7.69
CA GLY A 25 7.83 -3.61 6.90
C GLY A 25 7.61 -5.07 7.28
N GLY A 26 6.70 -5.74 6.57
CA GLY A 26 6.53 -7.18 6.65
C GLY A 26 7.75 -7.95 6.13
N THR A 27 7.95 -9.17 6.62
CA THR A 27 9.09 -10.02 6.27
C THR A 27 9.19 -10.26 4.75
N ASP A 28 8.07 -10.55 4.09
CA ASP A 28 8.06 -10.88 2.65
C ASP A 28 8.50 -9.69 1.79
N GLY A 29 7.90 -8.52 2.01
CA GLY A 29 8.25 -7.31 1.26
C GLY A 29 9.68 -6.85 1.51
N ALA A 30 10.19 -7.00 2.73
CA ALA A 30 11.59 -6.73 3.04
C ALA A 30 12.53 -7.71 2.34
N ARG A 31 12.18 -9.00 2.31
CA ARG A 31 12.97 -10.04 1.64
C ARG A 31 12.99 -9.84 0.13
N LEU A 32 11.83 -9.63 -0.50
CA LEU A 32 11.73 -9.36 -1.93
C LEU A 32 12.50 -8.09 -2.33
N SER A 33 12.44 -7.04 -1.49
CA SER A 33 13.20 -5.82 -1.72
C SER A 33 14.71 -6.07 -1.62
N TYR A 34 15.16 -6.91 -0.68
CA TYR A 34 16.55 -7.34 -0.59
C TYR A 34 16.99 -8.12 -1.83
N ASP A 35 16.10 -8.97 -2.36
CA ASP A 35 16.33 -9.76 -3.58
C ASP A 35 16.16 -8.93 -4.88
N GLY A 36 15.96 -7.61 -4.78
CA GLY A 36 15.96 -6.68 -5.91
C GLY A 36 14.58 -6.30 -6.47
N LEU A 37 13.48 -6.76 -5.86
CA LEU A 37 12.11 -6.37 -6.22
C LEU A 37 11.55 -5.37 -5.19
N PRO A 38 11.53 -4.06 -5.47
CA PRO A 38 11.09 -3.06 -4.49
C PRO A 38 9.62 -3.22 -4.11
N CYS A 39 9.35 -3.43 -2.82
CA CYS A 39 8.00 -3.61 -2.27
C CYS A 39 7.66 -2.51 -1.26
N PRO A 40 7.02 -1.40 -1.68
CA PRO A 40 6.53 -0.40 -0.75
C PRO A 40 5.37 -0.98 0.06
N ASN A 41 5.36 -0.74 1.37
CA ASN A 41 4.23 -1.12 2.22
C ASN A 41 3.09 -0.10 2.07
N ILE A 42 1.87 -0.59 1.94
CA ILE A 42 0.64 0.21 2.02
C ILE A 42 -0.24 -0.32 3.17
N PHE A 43 -1.28 0.43 3.54
CA PHE A 43 -2.15 0.05 4.64
C PHE A 43 -3.06 -1.13 4.27
N ALA A 44 -3.41 -1.95 5.26
CA ALA A 44 -4.48 -2.96 5.16
C ALA A 44 -5.84 -2.44 5.67
N GLY A 45 -5.84 -1.32 6.40
CA GLY A 45 -7.06 -0.68 6.93
C GLY A 45 -7.59 -1.29 8.23
N GLY A 46 -6.96 -2.33 8.75
CA GLY A 46 -7.32 -2.98 10.00
C GLY A 46 -6.73 -2.33 11.26
N HIS A 47 -7.29 -2.72 12.40
CA HIS A 47 -6.91 -2.27 13.74
C HIS A 47 -6.73 -3.47 14.66
N ASN A 48 -5.89 -3.31 15.70
CA ASN A 48 -5.63 -4.32 16.73
C ASN A 48 -5.20 -5.70 16.20
N PHE A 49 -4.38 -5.71 15.14
CA PHE A 49 -3.87 -6.95 14.51
C PHE A 49 -3.31 -7.93 15.56
N HIS A 50 -3.70 -9.20 15.44
CA HIS A 50 -3.34 -10.32 16.33
C HIS A 50 -3.90 -10.23 17.76
N GLY A 51 -4.89 -9.36 18.01
CA GLY A 51 -5.58 -9.25 19.28
C GLY A 51 -7.03 -9.76 19.23
N PRO A 52 -7.67 -10.00 20.39
CA PRO A 52 -9.07 -10.45 20.46
C PRO A 52 -10.07 -9.38 19.97
N TYR A 53 -9.62 -8.15 19.81
CA TYR A 53 -10.40 -7.00 19.32
C TYR A 53 -9.97 -6.58 17.92
N GLU A 54 -9.40 -7.49 17.12
CA GLU A 54 -9.04 -7.24 15.72
C GLU A 54 -10.28 -6.96 14.88
N PHE A 55 -10.25 -5.88 14.10
CA PHE A 55 -11.33 -5.55 13.17
C PHE A 55 -10.83 -4.72 12.00
N VAL A 56 -11.63 -4.70 10.93
CA VAL A 56 -11.39 -3.85 9.74
C VAL A 56 -12.68 -3.10 9.40
N PRO A 57 -12.69 -1.74 9.45
CA PRO A 57 -13.83 -0.96 9.00
C PRO A 57 -14.11 -1.18 7.51
N VAL A 58 -15.39 -1.32 7.15
CA VAL A 58 -15.81 -1.48 5.74
C VAL A 58 -15.28 -0.34 4.86
N LYS A 59 -15.39 0.91 5.32
CA LYS A 59 -14.87 2.08 4.59
C LYS A 59 -13.36 2.02 4.35
N SER A 60 -12.61 1.43 5.27
CA SER A 60 -11.16 1.24 5.10
C SER A 60 -10.87 0.18 4.03
N MET A 61 -11.68 -0.89 3.96
CA MET A 61 -11.56 -1.91 2.91
C MET A 61 -11.90 -1.33 1.53
N GLU A 62 -12.96 -0.53 1.43
CA GLU A 62 -13.34 0.17 0.19
C GLU A 62 -12.20 1.06 -0.32
N LYS A 63 -11.57 1.82 0.58
CA LYS A 63 -10.41 2.66 0.23
C LYS A 63 -9.18 1.85 -0.12
N ALA A 64 -8.94 0.72 0.53
CA ALA A 64 -7.84 -0.18 0.16
C ALA A 64 -8.02 -0.71 -1.28
N VAL A 65 -9.23 -1.15 -1.64
CA VAL A 65 -9.57 -1.58 -3.01
C VAL A 65 -9.35 -0.45 -4.01
N GLU A 66 -9.85 0.74 -3.71
CA GLU A 66 -9.68 1.91 -4.59
C GLU A 66 -8.20 2.21 -4.85
N VAL A 67 -7.36 2.21 -3.80
CA VAL A 67 -5.91 2.41 -3.92
C VAL A 67 -5.26 1.33 -4.77
N ILE A 68 -5.58 0.04 -4.55
CA ILE A 68 -5.01 -1.08 -5.32
C ILE A 68 -5.36 -0.96 -6.80
N VAL A 69 -6.62 -0.66 -7.13
CA VAL A 69 -7.08 -0.47 -8.51
C VAL A 69 -6.34 0.70 -9.17
N LYS A 70 -6.17 1.83 -8.45
CA LYS A 70 -5.43 2.99 -8.95
C LYS A 70 -3.95 2.68 -9.17
N ILE A 71 -3.31 1.91 -8.29
CA ILE A 71 -1.92 1.44 -8.47
C ILE A 71 -1.82 0.64 -9.78
N ALA A 72 -2.70 -0.33 -10.00
CA ALA A 72 -2.69 -1.15 -11.22
C ALA A 72 -2.90 -0.30 -12.49
N GLN A 73 -3.83 0.65 -12.45
CA GLN A 73 -4.07 1.58 -13.56
C GLN A 73 -2.86 2.48 -13.87
N LEU A 74 -2.20 3.01 -12.84
CA LEU A 74 -1.02 3.86 -13.00
C LEU A 74 0.19 3.05 -13.51
N ALA A 75 0.43 1.87 -12.94
CA ALA A 75 1.49 0.97 -13.35
C ALA A 75 1.29 0.51 -14.82
N GLY A 76 0.06 0.17 -15.22
CA GLY A 76 -0.24 -0.25 -16.59
C GLY A 76 -0.06 0.83 -17.66
N LYS A 77 -0.08 2.12 -17.27
CA LYS A 77 0.19 3.25 -18.19
C LYS A 77 1.67 3.48 -18.43
N MET A 78 2.53 2.83 -17.66
CA MET A 78 3.95 3.01 -17.83
C MET A 78 4.46 2.20 -19.00
N LYS A 79 5.10 2.91 -19.92
CA LYS A 79 5.84 2.29 -21.01
C LYS A 79 6.98 1.47 -20.41
N LYS A 80 7.16 0.26 -20.94
CA LYS A 80 8.36 -0.54 -20.70
C LYS A 80 9.59 0.19 -21.23
#